data_AF-A0A7S0E5B3-F1
#
_entry.id   AF-A0A7S0E5B3-F1
#
_cell.length_a   1.000
_cell.length_b   1.000
_cell.length_c   1.000
_cell.angle_alpha   90.00
_cell.angle_beta   90.00
_cell.angle_gamma   90.00
#
_symmetry.space_group_name_H-M   'P 1'
#
loop_
_entity.id
_entity.type
_entity.pdbx_description
1 polymer ?
#
loop_
_entity_poly.entity_id
_entity_poly.type
_entity_poly.pdbx_seq_one_letter_code
_entity_poly.pdbx_strand_id
1 'polypeptide(L)'
;RLGDFGVSGEGLITFMSNSVASRLGDDEFWAGLSRLGEFGISGDGLITFMSDSVASRMGDDEFWVGLSRLGEFGISGDGLVAFMGNSVATRLGDETFWAGLSRLGDFGVSGEGLITFMSNSVASRLGDDEFWAGLSRLGEFGISGDGLITFMSDSVASRMGDDEFWVGLSRLGEFGISGDGLVAFMGNSVATRLGDETFWAGLSRLGDFGV
;
A
#
# COMPACT_ATOMS: atom_id res chain seq x y z
N ARG A 1 20.09 -22.26 -10.75
CA ARG A 1 20.03 -21.27 -9.64
C ARG A 1 18.76 -20.43 -9.73
N LEU A 2 18.62 -19.39 -10.58
CA LEU A 2 17.32 -18.66 -10.63
C LEU A 2 16.17 -19.46 -11.26
N GLY A 3 16.46 -20.29 -12.26
CA GLY A 3 15.47 -21.24 -12.81
C GLY A 3 14.97 -22.27 -11.78
N ASP A 4 15.72 -22.48 -10.69
CA ASP A 4 15.33 -23.41 -9.62
C ASP A 4 14.20 -22.79 -8.76
N PHE A 5 14.02 -21.46 -8.84
CA PHE A 5 12.92 -20.73 -8.21
C PHE A 5 11.78 -20.42 -9.19
N GLY A 6 11.79 -21.03 -10.39
CA GLY A 6 10.73 -20.84 -11.40
C GLY A 6 10.82 -19.54 -12.18
N VAL A 7 11.91 -18.77 -12.07
CA VAL A 7 12.10 -17.52 -12.83
C VAL A 7 12.48 -17.82 -14.28
N SER A 8 11.67 -17.33 -15.22
CA SER A 8 11.90 -17.49 -16.66
C SER A 8 13.03 -16.57 -17.17
N GLY A 9 13.46 -16.78 -18.42
CA GLY A 9 14.48 -15.93 -19.05
C GLY A 9 14.04 -14.46 -19.20
N GLU A 10 12.78 -14.22 -19.52
CA GLU A 10 12.21 -12.85 -19.54
C GLU A 10 12.06 -12.29 -18.13
N GLY A 11 11.62 -13.13 -17.19
CA GLY A 11 11.49 -12.77 -15.79
C GLY A 11 12.81 -12.34 -15.13
N LEU A 12 13.94 -12.89 -15.58
CA LEU A 12 15.28 -12.51 -15.12
C LEU A 12 15.57 -11.02 -15.33
N ILE A 13 15.11 -10.43 -16.44
CA ILE A 13 15.36 -9.02 -16.75
C ILE A 13 14.68 -8.14 -15.71
N THR A 14 13.43 -8.44 -15.38
CA THR A 14 12.66 -7.71 -14.36
C THR A 14 13.21 -7.95 -12.95
N PHE A 15 13.62 -9.18 -12.66
CA PHE A 15 14.19 -9.55 -11.36
C PHE A 15 15.54 -8.87 -11.08
N MET A 16 16.35 -8.59 -12.10
CA MET A 16 17.71 -8.08 -11.96
C MET A 16 17.75 -6.57 -11.68
N SER A 17 17.36 -6.17 -10.48
CA SER A 17 17.56 -4.81 -9.98
C SER A 17 19.04 -4.55 -9.62
N ASN A 18 19.40 -3.29 -9.37
CA ASN A 18 20.75 -2.94 -8.89
C ASN A 18 21.07 -3.64 -7.55
N SER A 19 20.08 -3.73 -6.66
CA SER A 19 20.24 -4.38 -5.35
C SER A 19 20.37 -5.90 -5.47
N VAL A 20 19.70 -6.52 -6.45
CA VAL A 20 19.86 -7.94 -6.74
C VAL A 20 21.23 -8.21 -7.37
N ALA A 21 21.62 -7.41 -8.37
CA ALA A 21 22.90 -7.58 -9.07
C ALA A 21 24.09 -7.50 -8.11
N SER A 22 24.06 -6.57 -7.15
CA SER A 22 25.11 -6.42 -6.14
C SER A 22 25.20 -7.59 -5.14
N ARG A 23 24.17 -8.44 -5.06
CA ARG A 23 24.08 -9.57 -4.10
C ARG A 23 24.23 -10.95 -4.72
N LEU A 24 24.51 -11.07 -6.01
CA LEU A 24 24.65 -12.39 -6.64
C LEU A 24 25.77 -13.26 -6.06
N GLY A 25 26.76 -12.65 -5.39
CA GLY A 25 27.84 -13.35 -4.67
C GLY A 25 27.59 -13.53 -3.17
N ASP A 26 26.43 -13.14 -2.65
CA ASP A 26 26.08 -13.20 -1.23
C ASP A 26 25.28 -14.48 -0.93
N ASP A 27 25.82 -15.35 -0.08
CA ASP A 27 25.19 -16.61 0.29
C ASP A 27 23.91 -16.40 1.11
N GLU A 28 23.83 -15.33 1.91
CA GLU A 28 22.62 -15.00 2.70
C GLU A 28 21.47 -14.60 1.77
N PHE A 29 21.77 -13.88 0.69
CA PHE A 29 20.78 -13.55 -0.34
C PHE A 29 20.19 -14.82 -0.97
N TRP A 30 21.02 -15.80 -1.34
CA TRP A 30 20.55 -17.06 -1.92
C TRP A 30 19.81 -17.94 -0.90
N ALA A 31 20.26 -17.99 0.34
CA ALA A 31 19.55 -18.69 1.41
C ALA A 31 18.17 -18.07 1.63
N GLY A 32 18.09 -16.74 1.63
CA GLY A 32 16.82 -16.03 1.69
C GLY A 32 15.92 -16.34 0.49
N LEU A 33 16.45 -16.42 -0.73
CA LEU A 33 15.65 -16.80 -1.91
C LEU A 33 15.04 -18.20 -1.76
N SER A 34 15.82 -19.16 -1.24
CA SER A 34 15.30 -20.49 -0.90
C SER A 34 14.21 -20.42 0.17
N ARG A 35 14.39 -19.58 1.19
CA ARG A 35 13.43 -19.40 2.27
C ARG A 35 12.11 -18.78 1.79
N LEU A 36 12.11 -17.91 0.78
CA LEU A 36 10.86 -17.37 0.19
C LEU A 36 9.92 -18.47 -0.32
N GLY A 37 10.46 -19.62 -0.75
CA GLY A 37 9.66 -20.78 -1.13
C GLY A 37 8.81 -21.34 0.03
N GLU A 38 9.25 -21.20 1.28
CA GLU A 38 8.47 -21.58 2.47
C GLU A 38 7.22 -20.71 2.66
N PHE A 39 7.25 -19.49 2.12
CA PHE A 39 6.13 -18.55 2.09
C PHE A 39 5.26 -18.71 0.83
N GLY A 40 5.56 -19.69 -0.03
CA GLY A 40 4.88 -19.90 -1.30
C GLY A 40 5.28 -18.92 -2.40
N ILE A 41 6.32 -18.11 -2.19
CA ILE A 41 6.76 -17.08 -3.14
C ILE A 41 7.77 -17.71 -4.12
N SER A 42 7.36 -17.84 -5.38
CA SER A 42 8.17 -18.42 -6.46
C SER A 42 7.73 -17.87 -7.82
N GLY A 43 8.49 -18.17 -8.88
CA GLY A 43 8.15 -17.80 -10.26
C GLY A 43 7.88 -16.31 -10.43
N ASP A 44 6.75 -15.97 -11.05
CA ASP A 44 6.36 -14.57 -11.26
C ASP A 44 6.08 -13.83 -9.95
N GLY A 45 5.54 -14.52 -8.93
CA GLY A 45 5.34 -13.94 -7.61
C GLY A 45 6.65 -13.53 -6.95
N LEU A 46 7.73 -14.31 -7.14
CA LEU A 46 9.06 -13.94 -6.68
C LEU A 46 9.59 -12.68 -7.39
N ILE A 47 9.33 -12.54 -8.69
CA ILE A 47 9.73 -11.36 -9.46
C ILE A 47 9.03 -10.10 -8.93
N THR A 48 7.72 -10.18 -8.70
CA THR A 48 6.94 -9.07 -8.15
C THR A 48 7.35 -8.73 -6.72
N PHE A 49 7.62 -9.74 -5.89
CA PHE A 49 8.03 -9.56 -4.49
C PHE A 49 9.44 -8.96 -4.37
N MET A 50 10.36 -9.28 -5.29
CA MET A 50 11.76 -8.87 -5.23
C MET A 50 12.00 -7.41 -5.65
N SER A 51 11.63 -6.49 -4.77
CA SER A 51 12.03 -5.08 -4.88
C SER A 51 13.48 -4.84 -4.44
N ASP A 52 14.02 -3.65 -4.74
CA ASP A 52 15.33 -3.23 -4.22
C ASP A 52 15.38 -3.30 -2.69
N SER A 53 14.29 -2.89 -2.03
CA SER A 53 14.19 -2.95 -0.57
C SER A 53 14.19 -4.39 -0.08
N VAL A 54 13.43 -5.29 -0.69
CA VAL A 54 13.44 -6.73 -0.31
C VAL A 54 14.81 -7.34 -0.52
N ALA A 55 15.40 -7.16 -1.71
CA ALA A 55 16.74 -7.63 -2.00
C ALA A 55 17.75 -7.15 -0.96
N SER A 56 17.57 -5.91 -0.45
CA SER A 56 18.42 -5.33 0.57
C SER A 56 18.39 -6.01 1.94
N ARG A 57 17.30 -6.72 2.23
CA ARG A 57 16.96 -7.26 3.55
C ARG A 57 17.01 -8.79 3.61
N MET A 58 17.39 -9.47 2.53
CA MET A 58 17.35 -10.94 2.46
C MET A 58 18.23 -11.65 3.51
N GLY A 59 19.28 -11.01 4.00
CA GLY A 59 20.12 -11.51 5.10
C GLY A 59 19.73 -11.01 6.50
N ASP A 60 18.64 -10.23 6.62
CA ASP A 60 18.25 -9.64 7.89
C ASP A 60 17.16 -10.44 8.62
N ASP A 61 17.45 -10.85 9.86
CA ASP A 61 16.54 -11.64 10.68
C ASP A 61 15.23 -10.93 11.03
N GLU A 62 15.25 -9.61 11.28
CA GLU A 62 14.05 -8.83 11.58
C GLU A 62 13.11 -8.77 10.36
N PHE A 63 13.67 -8.72 9.15
CA PHE A 63 12.86 -8.83 7.93
C PHE A 63 12.10 -10.15 7.89
N TRP A 64 12.78 -11.27 8.19
CA TRP A 64 12.16 -12.59 8.18
C TRP A 64 11.16 -12.83 9.31
N VAL A 65 11.46 -12.32 10.51
CA VAL A 65 10.52 -12.33 11.64
C VAL A 65 9.28 -11.53 11.27
N GLY A 66 9.44 -10.34 10.71
CA GLY A 66 8.33 -9.52 10.27
C GLY A 66 7.54 -10.17 9.13
N LEU A 67 8.21 -10.78 8.15
CA LEU A 67 7.55 -11.51 7.07
C LEU A 67 6.68 -12.66 7.61
N SER A 68 7.16 -13.37 8.63
CA SER A 68 6.41 -14.42 9.31
C SER A 68 5.22 -13.86 10.09
N ARG A 69 5.42 -12.72 10.76
CA ARG A 69 4.40 -12.01 11.54
C ARG A 69 3.23 -11.52 10.68
N LEU A 70 3.44 -11.23 9.39
CA LEU A 70 2.35 -10.91 8.46
C LEU A 70 1.29 -12.02 8.38
N GLY A 71 1.67 -13.29 8.62
CA GLY A 71 0.72 -14.40 8.72
C GLY A 71 -0.29 -14.26 9.86
N GLU A 72 0.06 -13.58 10.95
CA GLU A 72 -0.86 -13.28 12.06
C GLU A 72 -1.99 -12.33 11.63
N PHE A 73 -1.76 -11.55 10.58
CA PHE A 73 -2.75 -10.66 9.96
C PHE A 73 -3.49 -11.33 8.80
N GLY A 74 -3.27 -12.63 8.57
CA GLY A 74 -3.86 -13.39 7.47
C GLY A 74 -3.19 -13.16 6.11
N ILE A 75 -2.03 -12.51 6.07
CA ILE A 75 -1.32 -12.19 4.83
C ILE A 75 -0.32 -13.32 4.53
N SER A 76 -0.57 -14.09 3.48
CA SER A 76 0.25 -15.26 3.10
C SER A 76 0.23 -15.47 1.58
N GLY A 77 1.19 -16.23 1.04
CA GLY A 77 1.23 -16.59 -0.39
C GLY A 77 1.19 -15.36 -1.31
N ASP A 78 0.25 -15.36 -2.26
CA ASP A 78 0.03 -14.23 -3.19
C ASP A 78 -0.32 -12.93 -2.46
N GLY A 79 -0.95 -13.02 -1.29
CA GLY A 79 -1.22 -11.86 -0.43
C GLY A 79 0.07 -11.20 0.09
N LEU A 80 1.12 -11.97 0.38
CA LEU A 80 2.44 -11.41 0.70
C LEU A 80 3.03 -10.67 -0.50
N VAL A 81 2.88 -11.23 -1.70
CA VAL A 81 3.36 -10.60 -2.94
C VAL A 81 2.68 -9.25 -3.17
N ALA A 82 1.35 -9.19 -3.01
CA ALA A 82 0.58 -7.96 -3.17
C ALA A 82 0.88 -6.93 -2.07
N PHE A 83 1.05 -7.38 -0.82
CA PHE A 83 1.31 -6.51 0.33
C PHE A 83 2.75 -5.98 0.35
N MET A 84 3.71 -6.71 -0.22
CA MET A 84 5.14 -6.36 -0.15
C MET A 84 5.54 -5.26 -1.13
N GLY A 85 5.41 -4.01 -0.70
CA GLY A 85 6.05 -2.86 -1.36
C GLY A 85 7.44 -2.53 -0.82
N ASN A 86 8.14 -1.60 -1.48
CA ASN A 86 9.40 -1.04 -0.98
C ASN A 86 9.27 -0.50 0.46
N SER A 87 8.18 0.23 0.73
CA SER A 87 7.96 0.79 2.06
C SER A 87 7.62 -0.29 3.08
N VAL A 88 6.90 -1.35 2.71
CA VAL A 88 6.64 -2.45 3.67
C VAL A 88 7.94 -3.18 4.01
N ALA A 89 8.75 -3.53 3.01
CA ALA A 89 10.00 -4.26 3.19
C ALA A 89 10.97 -3.55 4.15
N THR A 90 11.04 -2.21 4.08
CA THR A 90 11.89 -1.41 4.98
C THR A 90 11.36 -1.31 6.41
N ARG A 91 10.08 -1.65 6.64
CA ARG A 91 9.36 -1.42 7.90
C ARG A 91 9.08 -2.70 8.69
N LEU A 92 9.37 -3.88 8.15
CA LEU A 92 9.09 -5.16 8.83
C LEU A 92 9.80 -5.33 10.19
N GLY A 93 10.89 -4.59 10.44
CA GLY A 93 11.57 -4.54 11.73
C GLY A 93 11.10 -3.41 12.67
N ASP A 94 10.14 -2.57 12.27
CA ASP A 94 9.70 -1.43 13.07
C ASP A 94 8.38 -1.69 13.81
N GLU A 95 8.41 -1.67 15.14
CA GLU A 95 7.22 -1.88 15.98
C GLU A 95 6.12 -0.81 15.81
N THR A 96 6.46 0.40 15.41
CA THR A 96 5.50 1.45 15.05
C THR A 96 4.69 1.05 13.82
N PHE A 97 5.33 0.41 12.83
CA PHE A 97 4.62 -0.14 11.68
C PHE A 97 3.64 -1.23 12.13
N TRP A 98 4.06 -2.14 13.00
CA TRP A 98 3.20 -3.20 13.52
C TRP A 98 2.06 -2.71 14.40
N ALA A 99 2.31 -1.71 15.25
CA ALA A 99 1.29 -1.04 16.04
C ALA A 99 0.26 -0.37 15.14
N GLY A 100 0.72 0.34 14.10
CA GLY A 100 -0.17 0.93 13.11
C GLY A 100 -0.96 -0.10 12.32
N LEU A 101 -0.33 -1.19 11.88
CA LEU A 101 -1.01 -2.28 11.17
C LEU A 101 -2.13 -2.89 12.03
N SER A 102 -1.88 -3.06 13.34
CA SER A 102 -2.88 -3.53 14.29
C SER A 102 -4.02 -2.52 14.47
N ARG A 103 -3.68 -1.23 14.56
CA ARG A 103 -4.64 -0.13 14.72
C ARG A 103 -5.57 0.04 13.51
N LEU A 104 -5.18 -0.39 12.32
CA LEU A 104 -6.08 -0.41 11.16
C LEU A 104 -7.35 -1.25 11.39
N GLY A 105 -7.29 -2.24 12.29
CA GLY A 105 -8.46 -3.02 12.71
C GLY A 105 -9.55 -2.18 13.36
N ASP A 106 -9.19 -1.09 14.06
CA ASP A 106 -10.15 -0.15 14.67
C ASP A 106 -10.98 0.60 13.62
N PHE A 107 -10.49 0.65 12.38
CA PHE A 107 -11.16 1.24 11.23
C PHE A 107 -11.86 0.20 10.34
N GLY A 108 -11.91 -1.06 10.79
CA GLY A 108 -12.51 -2.17 10.05
C GLY A 108 -11.64 -2.73 8.93
N VAL A 109 -10.33 -2.42 8.91
CA VAL A 109 -9.40 -2.92 7.90
C VAL A 109 -8.62 -4.12 8.48
N SER A 110 -8.91 -5.33 7.99
CA SER A 110 -8.28 -6.57 8.46
C SER A 110 -8.23 -7.63 7.35
N GLY A 111 -7.39 -8.66 7.49
CA GLY A 111 -7.27 -9.76 6.53
C GLY A 111 -6.96 -9.27 5.11
N GLU A 112 -7.72 -9.75 4.12
CA GLU A 112 -7.64 -9.32 2.72
C GLU A 112 -7.82 -7.80 2.54
N GLY A 113 -8.56 -7.15 3.44
CA GLY A 113 -8.70 -5.70 3.46
C GLY A 113 -7.38 -4.98 3.69
N LEU A 114 -6.46 -5.56 4.49
CA LEU A 114 -5.12 -4.99 4.68
C LEU A 114 -4.31 -5.03 3.39
N ILE A 115 -4.45 -6.10 2.60
CA ILE A 115 -3.75 -6.24 1.32
C ILE A 115 -4.20 -5.16 0.34
N THR A 116 -5.50 -4.91 0.24
CA THR A 116 -6.04 -3.88 -0.65
C THR A 116 -5.72 -2.46 -0.15
N PHE A 117 -5.79 -2.24 1.16
CA PHE A 117 -5.54 -0.94 1.78
C PHE A 117 -4.05 -0.55 1.78
N MET A 118 -3.14 -1.52 1.80
CA MET A 118 -1.71 -1.26 1.94
C MET A 118 -1.08 -0.75 0.64
N SER A 119 -0.65 0.51 0.65
CA SER A 119 0.20 1.10 -0.38
C SER A 119 1.57 1.52 0.22
N ASN A 120 2.51 1.96 -0.62
CA ASN A 120 3.76 2.53 -0.11
C ASN A 120 3.52 3.78 0.76
N SER A 121 2.60 4.65 0.34
CA SER A 121 2.19 5.83 1.11
C SER A 121 1.48 5.49 2.42
N VAL A 122 0.72 4.38 2.49
CA VAL A 122 0.14 3.90 3.76
C VAL A 122 1.24 3.32 4.66
N ALA A 123 2.06 2.40 4.15
CA ALA A 123 3.10 1.74 4.92
C ALA A 123 4.08 2.73 5.57
N SER A 124 4.44 3.79 4.85
CA SER A 124 5.30 4.87 5.36
C SER A 124 4.65 5.75 6.43
N ARG A 125 3.31 5.74 6.53
CA ARG A 125 2.53 6.61 7.43
C ARG A 125 1.89 5.89 8.62
N LEU A 126 2.08 4.59 8.78
CA LEU A 126 1.50 3.86 9.93
C LEU A 126 1.98 4.34 11.31
N GLY A 127 3.04 5.15 11.37
CA GLY A 127 3.49 5.85 12.58
C GLY A 127 3.21 7.36 12.62
N ASP A 128 2.44 7.89 11.66
CA ASP A 128 2.17 9.32 11.52
C ASP A 128 0.80 9.69 12.12
N ASP A 129 0.80 10.60 13.08
CA ASP A 129 -0.42 11.05 13.76
C ASP A 129 -1.39 11.77 12.80
N GLU A 130 -0.87 12.49 11.79
CA GLU A 130 -1.73 13.17 10.81
C GLU A 130 -2.48 12.16 9.93
N PHE A 131 -1.85 11.05 9.59
CA PHE A 131 -2.50 9.95 8.87
C PHE A 131 -3.65 9.36 9.68
N TRP A 132 -3.44 9.13 10.97
CA TRP A 132 -4.48 8.59 11.87
C TRP A 132 -5.62 9.59 12.15
N ALA A 133 -5.29 10.87 12.27
CA ALA A 133 -6.29 11.94 12.38
C ALA A 133 -7.13 12.00 11.09
N GLY A 134 -6.48 11.89 9.93
CA GLY A 134 -7.16 11.83 8.64
C GLY A 134 -8.10 10.63 8.52
N LEU A 135 -7.66 9.43 8.92
CA LEU A 135 -8.52 8.25 8.96
C LEU A 135 -9.76 8.44 9.85
N SER A 136 -9.58 9.07 11.02
CA SER A 136 -10.70 9.38 11.91
C SER A 136 -11.66 10.36 11.26
N ARG A 137 -11.13 11.38 10.58
CA ARG A 137 -11.90 12.39 9.86
C ARG A 137 -12.67 11.82 8.67
N LEU A 138 -12.14 10.81 7.96
CA LEU A 138 -12.91 10.11 6.92
C LEU A 138 -14.20 9.47 7.47
N GLY A 139 -14.19 9.01 8.72
CA GLY A 139 -15.39 8.54 9.41
C GLY A 139 -16.49 9.60 9.54
N GLU A 140 -16.12 10.87 9.67
CA GLU A 140 -17.07 12.00 9.70
C GLU A 140 -17.76 12.20 8.34
N PHE A 141 -17.12 11.78 7.25
CA PHE A 141 -17.69 11.73 5.90
C PHE A 141 -18.49 10.43 5.62
N GLY A 142 -18.63 9.56 6.63
CA GLY A 142 -19.29 8.26 6.51
C GLY A 142 -18.44 7.18 5.83
N ILE A 143 -17.14 7.40 5.68
CA ILE A 143 -16.22 6.46 5.02
C ILE A 143 -15.56 5.58 6.09
N SER A 144 -15.92 4.30 6.13
CA SER A 144 -15.41 3.31 7.09
C SER A 144 -15.44 1.89 6.52
N GLY A 145 -14.75 0.94 7.14
CA GLY A 145 -14.74 -0.47 6.72
C GLY A 145 -14.37 -0.65 5.24
N ASP A 146 -15.18 -1.39 4.50
CA ASP A 146 -14.96 -1.64 3.05
C ASP A 146 -14.96 -0.36 2.21
N GLY A 147 -15.75 0.64 2.61
CA GLY A 147 -15.75 1.95 1.97
C GLY A 147 -14.40 2.66 2.16
N LEU A 148 -13.81 2.54 3.35
CA LEU A 148 -12.46 3.06 3.62
C LEU A 148 -11.39 2.31 2.82
N ILE A 149 -11.50 0.99 2.71
CA ILE A 149 -10.58 0.17 1.88
C ILE A 149 -10.61 0.63 0.42
N THR A 150 -11.81 0.85 -0.12
CA THR A 150 -12.00 1.29 -1.51
C THR A 150 -11.55 2.74 -1.72
N PHE A 151 -11.80 3.61 -0.75
CA PHE A 151 -11.43 5.02 -0.81
C PHE A 151 -9.92 5.24 -0.69
N MET A 152 -9.23 4.41 0.10
CA MET A 152 -7.81 4.56 0.35
C MET A 152 -6.98 4.16 -0.88
N SER A 153 -6.22 5.13 -1.38
CA SER A 153 -5.24 4.94 -2.43
C SER A 153 -3.91 5.56 -2.03
N ASP A 154 -2.85 5.32 -2.81
CA ASP A 154 -1.55 5.95 -2.53
C ASP A 154 -1.64 7.48 -2.52
N SER A 155 -2.35 8.08 -3.48
CA SER A 155 -2.63 9.51 -3.49
C SER A 155 -3.42 9.95 -2.26
N VAL A 156 -4.48 9.24 -1.86
CA VAL A 156 -5.29 9.62 -0.69
C VAL A 156 -4.45 9.55 0.58
N ALA A 157 -3.72 8.45 0.81
CA ALA A 157 -2.82 8.29 1.94
C ALA A 157 -1.79 9.42 2.00
N SER A 158 -1.28 9.85 0.83
CA SER A 158 -0.29 10.93 0.75
C SER A 158 -0.81 12.30 1.18
N ARG A 159 -2.13 12.50 1.19
CA ARG A 159 -2.81 13.78 1.39
C ARG A 159 -3.52 13.89 2.74
N MET A 160 -3.44 12.87 3.61
CA MET A 160 -4.16 12.85 4.88
C MET A 160 -3.83 14.02 5.81
N GLY A 161 -2.61 14.57 5.74
CA GLY A 161 -2.19 15.77 6.47
C GLY A 161 -2.39 17.09 5.71
N ASP A 162 -3.00 17.08 4.52
CA ASP A 162 -3.13 18.28 3.70
C ASP A 162 -4.51 18.94 3.81
N ASP A 163 -4.53 20.20 4.24
CA ASP A 163 -5.75 20.97 4.43
C ASP A 163 -6.54 21.21 3.14
N GLU A 164 -5.89 21.43 2.00
CA GLU A 164 -6.55 21.64 0.71
C GLU A 164 -7.27 20.37 0.23
N PHE A 165 -6.70 19.19 0.52
CA PHE A 165 -7.39 17.92 0.28
C PHE A 165 -8.71 17.85 1.06
N TRP A 166 -8.69 18.24 2.34
CA TRP A 166 -9.88 18.21 3.18
C TRP A 166 -10.92 19.26 2.83
N VAL A 167 -10.48 20.48 2.46
CA VAL A 167 -11.37 21.53 1.94
C VAL A 167 -12.04 21.04 0.67
N GLY A 168 -11.27 20.45 -0.25
CA GLY A 168 -11.82 19.90 -1.48
C GLY A 168 -12.78 18.74 -1.22
N LEU A 169 -12.46 17.83 -0.29
CA LEU A 169 -13.36 16.74 0.08
C LEU A 169 -14.69 17.26 0.65
N SER A 170 -14.64 18.32 1.47
CA SER A 170 -15.83 18.98 2.00
C SER A 170 -16.66 19.64 0.89
N ARG A 171 -15.98 20.28 -0.06
CA ARG A 171 -16.61 20.93 -1.23
C ARG A 171 -17.34 19.94 -2.13
N LEU A 172 -16.90 18.68 -2.23
CA LEU A 172 -17.66 17.64 -2.95
C LEU A 172 -19.08 17.45 -2.37
N GLY A 173 -19.26 17.66 -1.07
CA GLY A 173 -20.58 17.65 -0.43
C GLY A 173 -21.51 18.74 -0.96
N GLU A 174 -20.98 19.89 -1.39
CA GLU A 174 -21.76 20.96 -2.03
C GLU A 174 -22.30 20.52 -3.40
N PHE A 175 -21.66 19.55 -4.04
CA PHE A 175 -22.12 18.87 -5.27
C PHE A 175 -23.01 17.65 -4.98
N GLY A 176 -23.39 17.41 -3.72
CA GLY A 176 -24.20 16.26 -3.32
C GLY A 176 -23.45 14.93 -3.25
N ILE A 177 -22.12 14.93 -3.39
CA ILE A 177 -21.29 13.73 -3.33
C ILE A 177 -20.92 13.48 -1.86
N SER A 178 -21.50 12.44 -1.26
CA SER A 178 -21.30 12.08 0.16
C SER A 178 -21.33 10.57 0.37
N GLY A 179 -20.80 10.08 1.49
CA GLY A 179 -20.79 8.64 1.85
C GLY A 179 -20.25 7.77 0.72
N ASP A 180 -21.04 6.78 0.29
CA ASP A 180 -20.69 5.88 -0.82
C ASP A 180 -20.42 6.62 -2.14
N GLY A 181 -21.04 7.79 -2.35
CA GLY A 181 -20.76 8.66 -3.48
C GLY A 181 -19.32 9.19 -3.45
N LEU A 182 -18.78 9.51 -2.27
CA LEU A 182 -17.36 9.88 -2.13
C LEU A 182 -16.46 8.69 -2.45
N VAL A 183 -16.81 7.50 -1.97
CA VAL A 183 -16.06 6.26 -2.27
C VAL A 183 -16.00 6.00 -3.77
N ALA A 184 -17.14 6.11 -4.47
CA ALA A 184 -17.21 5.89 -5.91
C ALA A 184 -16.52 7.00 -6.74
N PHE A 185 -16.56 8.25 -6.25
CA PHE A 185 -15.94 9.38 -6.93
C PHE A 185 -14.43 9.46 -6.71
N MET A 186 -13.95 8.97 -5.55
CA MET A 186 -12.55 9.07 -5.19
C MET A 186 -11.69 8.08 -5.98
N GLY A 187 -10.60 8.60 -6.51
CA GLY A 187 -9.54 7.81 -7.12
C GLY A 187 -8.25 8.62 -7.16
N ASN A 188 -7.14 8.00 -7.57
CA ASN A 188 -5.81 8.66 -7.54
C ASN A 188 -5.79 10.03 -8.24
N SER A 189 -6.47 10.16 -9.37
CA SER A 189 -6.58 11.41 -10.14
C SER A 189 -7.44 12.50 -9.48
N VAL A 190 -8.44 12.10 -8.70
CA VAL A 190 -9.29 13.05 -7.98
C VAL A 190 -8.58 13.51 -6.71
N ALA A 191 -8.03 12.57 -5.95
CA ALA A 191 -7.30 12.85 -4.71
C ALA A 191 -6.17 13.87 -4.92
N THR A 192 -5.43 13.80 -6.03
CA THR A 192 -4.36 14.74 -6.35
C THR A 192 -4.84 16.13 -6.76
N ARG A 193 -6.14 16.30 -7.10
CA ARG A 193 -6.71 17.53 -7.66
C ARG A 193 -7.71 18.22 -6.74
N LEU A 194 -7.98 17.70 -5.55
CA LEU A 194 -8.94 18.32 -4.63
C LEU A 194 -8.52 19.73 -4.17
N GLY A 195 -7.23 20.06 -4.20
CA GLY A 195 -6.73 21.43 -3.98
C GLY A 195 -6.60 22.28 -5.25
N ASP A 196 -6.93 21.75 -6.42
CA ASP A 196 -6.74 22.44 -7.71
C ASP A 196 -8.02 23.15 -8.15
N GLU A 197 -8.00 24.49 -8.19
CA GLU A 197 -9.16 25.28 -8.65
C GLU A 197 -9.53 25.04 -10.11
N THR A 198 -8.60 24.59 -10.96
CA THR A 198 -8.94 24.24 -12.35
C THR A 198 -9.80 22.99 -12.44
N PHE A 199 -9.58 22.03 -11.52
CA PHE A 199 -10.44 20.85 -11.37
C PHE A 199 -11.85 21.28 -10.95
N TRP A 200 -11.97 22.16 -9.96
CA TRP A 200 -13.26 22.67 -9.49
C TRP A 200 -14.02 23.47 -10.54
N ALA A 201 -13.32 24.30 -11.32
CA ALA A 201 -13.92 25.01 -12.45
C ALA A 201 -14.45 24.04 -13.51
N GLY A 202 -13.73 22.94 -13.78
CA GLY A 202 -14.18 21.87 -14.67
C GLY A 202 -15.42 21.15 -14.14
N LEU A 203 -15.39 20.77 -12.86
CA LEU A 203 -16.50 20.06 -12.21
C LEU A 203 -17.78 20.91 -12.15
N SER A 204 -17.65 22.20 -11.86
CA SER A 204 -18.79 23.15 -11.85
C SER A 204 -19.46 23.22 -13.22
N ARG A 205 -18.67 23.28 -14.30
CA ARG A 205 -19.21 23.26 -15.66
C ARG A 205 -19.96 21.97 -15.95
N LEU A 206 -19.50 20.82 -15.45
CA LEU A 206 -20.21 19.55 -15.63
C LEU A 206 -21.57 19.55 -14.92
N GLY A 207 -21.64 20.14 -13.72
CA GLY A 207 -22.89 20.33 -12.98
C GLY A 207 -23.90 21.21 -13.74
N ASP A 208 -23.42 22.25 -14.42
CA ASP A 208 -24.27 23.13 -15.25
C ASP A 208 -24.89 22.39 -16.46
N PHE A 209 -24.31 21.27 -16.89
CA PHE A 209 -24.83 20.46 -18.00
C PHE A 209 -25.91 19.44 -17.58
N GLY A 210 -26.30 19.39 -16.30
CA GLY A 210 -27.43 18.60 -15.82
C GLY A 210 -27.21 17.09 -15.98
N VAL A 211 -26.44 16.52 -15.06
CA VAL A 211 -26.45 15.07 -14.78
C VAL A 211 -27.42 14.80 -13.64
#